data_AF-A0A1S2PSZ0-F1
#
_entry.id   AF-A0A1S2PSZ0-F1
#
_cell.length_a   1.000
_cell.length_b   1.000
_cell.length_c   1.000
_cell.angle_alpha   90.00
_cell.angle_beta   90.00
_cell.angle_gamma   90.00
#
_symmetry.space_group_name_H-M   'P 1'
#
loop_
_entity.id
_entity.type
_entity.pdbx_description
1 polymer ?
#
loop_
_entity_poly.entity_id
_entity_poly.type
_entity_poly.pdbx_seq_one_letter_code
_entity_poly.pdbx_strand_id
1 'polypeptide(L)'
;MNKQLETFIQTYLNLEQAYDTSGYLRPTLMAFDESYVQQVREGLSQVLAERSLSVEDYERLSDIEFPENESLYDYLQSMYAYLFEDRPAQPAPPE
;
A
#
# COMPACT_ATOMS: atom_id res chain seq x y z
N MET A 1 -2.54 12.23 2.89
CA MET A 1 -3.09 10.86 3.01
C MET A 1 -4.38 10.88 3.83
N ASN A 2 -5.39 10.07 3.47
CA ASN A 2 -6.64 9.95 4.22
C ASN A 2 -6.58 8.83 5.26
N LYS A 3 -7.55 8.79 6.18
CA LYS A 3 -7.57 7.85 7.31
C LYS A 3 -7.73 6.39 6.88
N GLN A 4 -8.51 6.13 5.83
CA GLN A 4 -8.78 4.78 5.33
C GLN A 4 -7.51 4.15 4.78
N LEU A 5 -6.75 4.90 3.98
CA LEU A 5 -5.44 4.44 3.50
C LEU A 5 -4.46 4.24 4.66
N GLU A 6 -4.40 5.17 5.62
CA GLU A 6 -3.53 5.03 6.79
C GLU A 6 -3.82 3.73 7.56
N THR A 7 -5.10 3.48 7.85
CA THR A 7 -5.55 2.24 8.52
C THR A 7 -5.24 1.00 7.68
N PHE A 8 -5.41 1.09 6.35
CA PHE A 8 -5.10 0.00 5.43
C PHE A 8 -3.60 -0.34 5.47
N ILE A 9 -2.71 0.67 5.43
CA ILE A 9 -1.26 0.47 5.52
C ILE A 9 -0.91 -0.21 6.86
N GLN A 10 -1.41 0.32 7.98
CA GLN A 10 -1.13 -0.22 9.32
C GLN A 10 -1.60 -1.67 9.50
N THR A 11 -2.73 -2.02 8.91
CA THR A 11 -3.36 -3.33 9.14
C THR A 11 -2.89 -4.39 8.15
N TYR A 12 -2.71 -4.02 6.88
CA TYR A 12 -2.54 -4.98 5.78
C TYR A 12 -1.23 -4.84 5.03
N LEU A 13 -0.49 -3.74 5.22
CA LEU A 13 0.84 -3.53 4.61
C LEU A 13 1.94 -3.36 5.66
N ASN A 14 1.71 -3.83 6.89
CA ASN A 14 2.74 -3.90 7.92
C ASN A 14 3.76 -5.03 7.65
N LEU A 15 4.86 -5.04 8.41
CA LEU A 15 5.96 -5.99 8.27
C LEU A 15 5.51 -7.45 8.22
N GLU A 16 4.52 -7.84 9.01
CA GLU A 16 4.03 -9.23 9.01
C GLU A 16 3.24 -9.58 7.74
N GLN A 17 2.41 -8.65 7.24
CA GLN A 17 1.49 -8.89 6.13
C GLN A 17 2.09 -8.57 4.76
N ALA A 18 2.98 -7.59 4.66
CA ALA A 18 3.52 -7.11 3.38
C ALA A 18 4.38 -8.16 2.67
N TYR A 19 5.03 -9.06 3.42
CA TYR A 19 5.80 -10.18 2.89
C TYR A 19 4.94 -11.42 2.55
N ASP A 20 3.70 -11.48 3.02
CA ASP A 20 2.74 -12.48 2.55
C ASP A 20 2.23 -12.10 1.15
N THR A 21 2.96 -12.56 0.14
CA THR A 21 2.65 -12.35 -1.29
C THR A 21 1.81 -13.47 -1.89
N SER A 22 1.15 -14.30 -1.05
CA SER A 22 0.29 -15.41 -1.50
C SER A 22 -0.96 -14.96 -2.29
N GLY A 23 -1.26 -13.67 -2.30
CA GLY A 23 -2.32 -13.08 -3.13
C GLY A 23 -3.62 -12.79 -2.39
N TYR A 24 -3.68 -12.97 -1.06
CA TYR A 24 -4.91 -12.73 -0.29
C TYR A 24 -5.25 -11.24 -0.09
N LEU A 25 -4.28 -10.34 -0.27
CA LEU A 25 -4.46 -8.91 -0.01
C LEU A 25 -5.54 -8.26 -0.91
N ARG A 26 -5.52 -8.49 -2.23
CA ARG A 26 -6.54 -7.92 -3.13
C ARG A 26 -7.94 -8.46 -2.81
N PRO A 27 -8.18 -9.79 -2.69
CA PRO A 27 -9.46 -10.33 -2.25
C PRO A 27 -9.93 -9.76 -0.90
N THR A 28 -9.00 -9.55 0.04
CA THR A 28 -9.29 -8.99 1.36
C THR A 28 -9.77 -7.54 1.25
N LEU A 29 -9.09 -6.70 0.46
CA LEU A 29 -9.53 -5.33 0.20
C LEU A 29 -10.93 -5.32 -0.45
N MET A 30 -11.16 -6.19 -1.44
CA MET A 30 -12.43 -6.24 -2.18
C MET A 30 -13.61 -6.79 -1.37
N ALA A 31 -13.36 -7.35 -0.18
CA ALA A 31 -14.40 -7.80 0.73
C ALA A 31 -14.99 -6.67 1.60
N PHE A 32 -14.34 -5.50 1.66
CA PHE A 32 -14.87 -4.30 2.31
C PHE A 32 -15.97 -3.64 1.48
N ASP A 33 -16.68 -2.68 2.08
CA ASP A 33 -17.66 -1.89 1.34
C ASP A 33 -16.99 -1.03 0.26
N GLU A 34 -17.74 -0.76 -0.81
CA GLU A 34 -17.26 -0.02 -1.98
C GLU A 34 -16.73 1.37 -1.62
N SER A 35 -17.31 2.03 -0.61
CA SER A 35 -16.86 3.36 -0.16
C SER A 35 -15.49 3.30 0.52
N TYR A 36 -15.22 2.27 1.31
CA TYR A 36 -13.90 2.04 1.88
C TYR A 36 -12.86 1.76 0.79
N VAL A 37 -13.17 0.85 -0.14
CA VAL A 37 -12.28 0.50 -1.26
C VAL A 37 -11.95 1.74 -2.10
N GLN A 38 -12.95 2.56 -2.41
CA GLN A 38 -12.76 3.79 -3.16
C GLN A 38 -11.88 4.80 -2.41
N GLN A 39 -12.07 4.95 -1.10
CA GLN A 39 -11.23 5.85 -0.29
C GLN A 39 -9.77 5.37 -0.21
N VAL A 40 -9.52 4.06 -0.10
CA VAL A 40 -8.15 3.51 -0.17
C VAL A 40 -7.54 3.81 -1.54
N ARG A 41 -8.29 3.60 -2.63
CA ARG A 41 -7.83 3.88 -4.00
C ARG A 41 -7.47 5.35 -4.20
N GLU A 42 -8.38 6.26 -3.83
CA GLU A 42 -8.17 7.71 -3.96
C GLU A 42 -7.01 8.18 -3.09
N GLY A 43 -6.94 7.69 -1.85
CA GLY A 43 -5.84 8.01 -0.93
C GLY A 43 -4.48 7.59 -1.51
N LEU A 44 -4.39 6.38 -2.07
CA LEU A 44 -3.14 5.87 -2.64
C LEU A 44 -2.78 6.61 -3.94
N SER A 45 -3.76 6.87 -4.79
CA SER A 45 -3.57 7.67 -6.01
C SER A 45 -3.07 9.08 -5.68
N GLN A 46 -3.59 9.71 -4.62
CA GLN A 46 -3.16 11.05 -4.21
C GLN A 46 -1.73 11.02 -3.67
N VAL A 47 -1.39 10.05 -2.80
CA VAL A 47 -0.02 9.88 -2.29
C VAL A 47 0.98 9.70 -3.43
N LEU A 48 0.65 8.87 -4.43
CA LEU A 48 1.49 8.66 -5.62
C LEU A 48 1.66 9.94 -6.45
N ALA A 49 0.59 10.70 -6.65
CA ALA A 49 0.62 11.92 -7.46
C ALA A 49 1.39 13.07 -6.78
N GLU A 50 1.17 13.28 -5.48
CA GLU A 50 1.76 14.39 -4.72
C GLU A 50 3.14 14.06 -4.14
N ARG A 51 3.50 12.77 -4.12
CA ARG A 51 4.65 12.24 -3.39
C ARG A 51 4.71 12.73 -1.93
N SER A 52 3.55 12.69 -1.26
CA SER A 52 3.35 13.30 0.06
C SER A 52 3.78 12.42 1.24
N LEU A 53 4.13 11.16 1.01
CA LEU A 53 4.50 10.19 2.05
C LEU A 53 6.02 9.95 2.04
N SER A 54 6.69 10.18 3.16
CA SER A 54 8.12 9.93 3.30
C SER A 54 8.41 8.48 3.72
N VAL A 55 9.65 8.02 3.53
CA VAL A 55 10.11 6.73 4.08
C VAL A 55 9.92 6.65 5.60
N GLU A 56 10.23 7.72 6.35
CA GLU A 56 10.07 7.74 7.82
C GLU A 56 8.60 7.64 8.25
N ASP A 57 7.69 8.27 7.49
CA ASP A 57 6.25 8.20 7.78
C ASP A 57 5.69 6.82 7.42
N TYR A 58 6.12 6.23 6.31
CA TYR A 58 5.70 4.88 5.92
C TYR A 58 6.22 3.82 6.90
N GLU A 59 7.49 3.92 7.31
CA GLU A 59 8.12 3.04 8.30
C GLU A 59 7.35 3.09 9.63
N ARG A 60 7.02 4.29 10.13
CA ARG A 60 6.23 4.45 11.36
C ARG A 60 4.85 3.75 11.31
N LEU A 61 4.28 3.62 10.12
CA LEU A 61 2.96 3.00 9.92
C LEU A 61 3.04 1.49 9.71
N SER A 62 4.16 0.98 9.19
CA SER A 62 4.25 -0.37 8.67
C SER A 62 5.38 -1.21 9.26
N ASP A 63 6.32 -0.61 9.98
CA ASP A 63 7.57 -1.21 10.44
C ASP A 63 8.45 -1.73 9.28
N ILE A 64 8.33 -1.14 8.09
CA ILE A 64 9.10 -1.50 6.90
C ILE A 64 9.99 -0.33 6.49
N GLU A 65 11.29 -0.60 6.45
CA GLU A 65 12.31 0.36 6.01
C GLU A 65 12.45 0.37 4.48
N PHE A 66 12.68 1.56 3.93
CA PHE A 66 13.04 1.74 2.52
C PHE A 66 14.33 2.56 2.43
N PRO A 67 15.26 2.23 1.50
CA PRO A 67 16.55 2.92 1.41
C PRO A 67 16.41 4.39 0.97
N GLU A 68 15.40 4.69 0.15
CA GLU A 68 15.13 6.03 -0.37
C GLU A 68 13.65 6.17 -0.77
N ASN A 69 13.19 7.41 -0.91
CA ASN A 69 11.82 7.70 -1.30
C ASN A 69 11.49 7.10 -2.67
N GLU A 70 12.40 7.12 -3.64
CA GLU A 70 12.20 6.48 -4.95
C GLU A 70 11.78 5.01 -4.82
N SER A 71 12.50 4.24 -4.00
CA SER A 71 12.19 2.82 -3.75
C SER A 71 10.81 2.61 -3.13
N LEU A 72 10.42 3.49 -2.19
CA LEU A 72 9.07 3.48 -1.62
C LEU A 72 8.01 3.74 -2.70
N TYR A 73 8.20 4.75 -3.54
CA TYR A 73 7.22 5.10 -4.57
C TYR A 73 7.11 4.02 -5.66
N ASP A 74 8.20 3.36 -6.03
CA ASP A 74 8.18 2.22 -6.96
C ASP A 74 7.39 1.03 -6.38
N TYR A 75 7.55 0.78 -5.08
CA TYR A 75 6.76 -0.22 -4.36
C TYR A 75 5.27 0.16 -4.29
N LEU A 76 4.95 1.39 -3.86
CA LEU A 76 3.55 1.86 -3.76
C LEU A 76 2.86 1.89 -5.13
N GLN A 77 3.57 2.25 -6.20
CA GLN A 77 3.05 2.22 -7.56
C GLN A 77 2.75 0.77 -7.99
N SER A 78 3.66 -0.15 -7.69
CA SER A 78 3.45 -1.57 -7.93
C SER A 78 2.29 -2.14 -7.12
N MET A 79 2.11 -1.67 -5.88
CA MET A 79 1.02 -2.07 -5.00
C MET A 79 -0.32 -1.54 -5.52
N TYR A 80 -0.37 -0.28 -5.97
CA TYR A 80 -1.57 0.29 -6.60
C TYR A 80 -1.99 -0.53 -7.84
N ALA A 81 -1.04 -0.85 -8.72
CA ALA A 81 -1.31 -1.67 -9.90
C ALA A 81 -1.80 -3.08 -9.50
N TYR A 82 -1.24 -3.66 -8.43
CA TYR A 82 -1.71 -4.91 -7.87
C TYR A 82 -3.08 -4.80 -7.21
N LEU A 83 -3.47 -3.70 -6.60
CA LEU A 83 -4.78 -3.60 -5.96
C LEU A 83 -5.90 -3.27 -6.95
N PHE A 84 -5.60 -2.46 -7.97
CA PHE A 84 -6.63 -1.80 -8.79
C PHE A 84 -6.46 -1.94 -10.31
N GLU A 85 -5.35 -2.48 -10.81
CA GLU A 85 -5.06 -2.57 -12.26
C GLU A 85 -4.73 -4.00 -12.72
N ASP A 86 -5.25 -5.00 -12.01
CA ASP A 86 -5.16 -6.41 -12.37
C ASP A 86 -3.74 -7.00 -12.52
N ARG A 87 -2.69 -6.33 -12.00
CA ARG A 87 -1.33 -6.90 -11.98
C ARG A 87 -1.32 -8.26 -11.27
N PRO A 88 -0.76 -9.33 -11.83
CA PRO A 88 -1.00 -10.69 -11.33
C PRO A 88 -0.34 -11.02 -9.99
N ALA A 89 0.73 -10.32 -9.62
CA ALA A 89 1.53 -10.62 -8.44
C ALA A 89 1.61 -9.42 -7.48
N GLN A 90 1.45 -9.70 -6.19
CA GLN A 90 1.68 -8.74 -5.12
C GLN A 90 3.18 -8.42 -5.03
N PRO A 91 3.57 -7.14 -5.05
CA PRO A 91 4.97 -6.78 -4.82
C PRO A 91 5.33 -6.99 -3.34
N ALA A 92 6.56 -7.43 -3.10
CA ALA A 92 7.15 -7.44 -1.77
C ALA A 92 7.95 -6.14 -1.53
N PRO A 93 8.07 -5.68 -0.29
CA PRO A 93 9.04 -4.66 0.09
C PRO A 93 10.51 -5.14 -0.08
N PRO A 94 11.50 -4.24 0.03
CA PRO A 94 12.93 -4.59 0.05
C PRO A 94 13.30 -5.42 1.27
N GLU A 95 14.24 -6.37 1.12
CA GLU A 95 14.83 -7.18 2.21
C GLU A 95 15.71 -6.39 3.19
#